data_AF-A0A2E5J0F9-F1
#
_entry.id   AF-A0A2E5J0F9-F1
#
_cell.length_a   1.000
_cell.length_b   1.000
_cell.length_c   1.000
_cell.angle_alpha   90.00
_cell.angle_beta   90.00
_cell.angle_gamma   90.00
#
_symmetry.space_group_name_H-M   'P 1'
#
loop_
_entity.id
_entity.type
_entity.pdbx_description
1 polymer ?
#
loop_
_entity_poly.entity_id
_entity_poly.type
_entity_poly.pdbx_seq_one_letter_code
_entity_poly.pdbx_strand_id
1 'polypeptide(L)'
;MTILYNPMETAQDIMQKNNAIAEADTSVAVPSDLPDEISQGITSGGEIRRIVVDRSACIGARPCVVAAEKLFQIDEENLAYVVDPNSVDQDTVRVAAESCPVLAILLYDKDGNKIFPQ
;
A
#
# COMPACT_ATOMS: atom_id res chain seq x y z
N MET A 1 6.07 24.38 -12.10
CA MET A 1 4.94 23.48 -12.39
C MET A 1 4.29 23.17 -11.05
N THR A 2 3.31 23.99 -10.68
CA THR A 2 2.69 23.96 -9.36
C THR A 2 1.81 22.72 -9.30
N ILE A 3 2.14 21.76 -8.44
CA ILE A 3 1.25 20.64 -8.14
C ILE A 3 0.06 21.26 -7.43
N LEU A 4 -1.07 21.37 -8.13
CA LEU A 4 -2.31 21.83 -7.55
C LEU A 4 -2.71 20.81 -6.50
N TYR A 5 -2.58 21.19 -5.22
CA TYR A 5 -3.29 20.53 -4.14
C TYR A 5 -4.78 20.53 -4.53
N ASN A 6 -5.31 19.36 -4.88
CA ASN A 6 -6.71 19.19 -5.25
C ASN A 6 -7.46 18.71 -4.01
N PRO A 7 -8.18 19.58 -3.28
CA PRO A 7 -8.85 19.25 -2.01
C PRO A 7 -10.06 18.29 -2.16
N MET A 8 -10.13 17.53 -3.25
CA MET A 8 -11.25 16.67 -3.62
C MET A 8 -10.83 15.23 -4.01
N GLU A 9 -9.54 14.86 -3.96
CA GLU A 9 -9.14 13.48 -4.27
C GLU A 9 -9.52 12.57 -3.08
N THR A 10 -10.50 11.71 -3.30
CA THR A 10 -11.05 10.79 -2.29
C THR A 10 -10.10 9.61 -2.07
N ALA A 11 -10.33 8.84 -0.99
CA ALA A 11 -9.61 7.58 -0.79
C ALA A 11 -9.80 6.63 -2.00
N GLN A 12 -11.01 6.55 -2.57
CA GLN A 12 -11.27 5.78 -3.78
C GLN A 12 -10.44 6.27 -4.98
N ASP A 13 -10.33 7.58 -5.20
CA ASP A 13 -9.55 8.12 -6.32
C ASP A 13 -8.07 7.75 -6.20
N ILE A 14 -7.51 7.88 -4.98
CA ILE A 14 -6.11 7.52 -4.70
C ILE A 14 -5.89 6.02 -4.90
N MET A 15 -6.78 5.17 -4.39
CA MET A 15 -6.68 3.72 -4.57
C MET A 15 -6.77 3.33 -6.03
N GLN A 16 -7.75 3.87 -6.78
CA GLN A 16 -7.90 3.58 -8.21
C GLN A 16 -6.66 3.97 -9.00
N LYS A 17 -6.11 5.16 -8.73
CA LYS A 17 -4.90 5.66 -9.37
C LYS A 17 -3.69 4.79 -9.04
N ASN A 18 -3.46 4.48 -7.77
CA ASN A 18 -2.30 3.68 -7.35
C ASN A 18 -2.42 2.24 -7.89
N ASN A 19 -3.61 1.65 -7.88
CA ASN A 19 -3.87 0.32 -8.46
C ASN A 19 -3.61 0.33 -9.98
N ALA A 20 -4.10 1.33 -10.71
CA ALA A 20 -3.87 1.44 -12.15
C ALA A 20 -2.38 1.63 -12.50
N ILE A 21 -1.63 2.41 -11.69
CA ILE A 21 -0.17 2.53 -11.82
C ILE A 21 0.50 1.16 -11.62
N ALA A 22 0.08 0.43 -10.58
CA ALA A 22 0.65 -0.86 -10.22
C ALA A 22 0.33 -1.98 -11.23
N GLU A 23 -0.77 -1.85 -11.98
CA GLU A 23 -1.13 -2.74 -13.09
C GLU A 23 -0.38 -2.38 -14.39
N ALA A 24 -0.15 -1.09 -14.63
CA ALA A 24 0.55 -0.61 -15.82
C ALA A 24 2.07 -0.78 -15.74
N ASP A 25 2.64 -0.85 -14.52
CA ASP A 25 4.08 -1.03 -14.32
C ASP A 25 4.52 -2.47 -14.58
N THR A 26 4.93 -2.73 -15.82
CA THR A 26 5.46 -4.03 -16.25
C THR A 26 6.87 -4.35 -15.73
N SER A 27 7.49 -3.43 -14.98
CA SER A 27 8.82 -3.64 -14.36
C SER A 27 8.75 -4.33 -13.00
N VAL A 28 7.56 -4.41 -12.39
CA VAL A 28 7.32 -5.11 -11.13
C VAL A 28 6.27 -6.19 -11.37
N ALA A 29 6.64 -7.44 -11.11
CA ALA A 29 5.71 -8.55 -11.32
C ALA A 29 4.46 -8.40 -10.44
N VAL A 30 3.33 -8.85 -11.00
CA VAL A 30 2.08 -8.96 -10.25
C VAL A 30 2.13 -10.28 -9.47
N PRO A 31 2.05 -10.28 -8.13
CA PRO A 31 2.03 -11.51 -7.35
C PRO A 31 0.82 -12.38 -7.71
N SER A 32 1.02 -13.70 -7.73
CA SER A 32 -0.04 -14.66 -8.07
C SER A 32 -1.08 -14.86 -6.97
N ASP A 33 -0.80 -14.36 -5.77
CA ASP A 33 -1.61 -14.54 -4.56
C ASP A 33 -2.18 -13.22 -4.02
N LEU A 34 -2.35 -12.22 -4.89
CA LEU A 34 -3.02 -10.98 -4.53
C LEU A 34 -4.48 -11.26 -4.13
N PRO A 35 -4.99 -10.63 -3.05
CA PRO A 35 -6.41 -10.64 -2.71
C PRO A 35 -7.26 -9.94 -3.77
N ASP A 36 -8.56 -10.23 -3.78
CA ASP A 36 -9.52 -9.60 -4.71
C ASP A 36 -9.78 -8.13 -4.35
N GLU A 37 -9.82 -7.79 -3.06
CA GLU A 37 -10.09 -6.44 -2.58
C GLU A 37 -8.83 -5.81 -1.98
N ILE A 38 -8.18 -4.94 -2.76
CA ILE A 38 -6.89 -4.37 -2.40
C ILE A 38 -6.81 -2.86 -2.55
N SER A 39 -5.97 -2.26 -1.71
CA SER A 39 -5.29 -1.01 -1.99
C SER A 39 -3.80 -1.30 -2.15
N GLN A 40 -3.18 -0.92 -3.27
CA GLN A 40 -1.77 -1.19 -3.49
C GLN A 40 -1.01 0.01 -4.02
N GLY A 41 0.32 -0.04 -3.93
CA GLY A 41 1.23 0.92 -4.55
C GLY A 41 2.58 0.31 -4.89
N ILE A 42 3.24 0.86 -5.90
CA ILE A 42 4.58 0.46 -6.33
C ILE A 42 5.62 1.47 -5.84
N THR A 43 6.70 0.95 -5.28
CA THR A 43 7.86 1.75 -4.88
C THR A 43 8.83 1.89 -6.06
N SER A 44 9.50 3.03 -6.12
CA SER A 44 10.50 3.37 -7.14
C SER A 44 11.84 2.64 -6.95
N GLY A 45 12.06 2.00 -5.80
CA GLY A 45 13.30 1.27 -5.50
C GLY A 45 13.30 0.60 -4.13
N GLY A 46 14.36 -0.16 -3.85
CA GLY A 46 14.46 -1.00 -2.67
C GLY A 46 14.05 -2.46 -2.92
N GLU A 47 14.09 -3.26 -1.85
CA GLU A 47 13.70 -4.68 -1.88
C GLU A 47 12.18 -4.82 -2.02
N ILE A 48 11.41 -4.10 -1.20
CA ILE A 48 9.95 -4.03 -1.26
C ILE A 48 9.57 -3.16 -2.44
N ARG A 49 9.02 -3.79 -3.48
CA ARG A 49 8.57 -3.13 -4.71
C ARG A 49 7.07 -2.95 -4.80
N ARG A 50 6.28 -3.80 -4.13
CA ARG A 50 4.82 -3.67 -4.07
C ARG A 50 4.36 -3.74 -2.62
N ILE A 51 3.56 -2.76 -2.23
CA ILE A 51 2.91 -2.66 -0.92
C ILE A 51 1.42 -2.86 -1.18
N VAL A 52 0.79 -3.80 -0.47
CA VAL A 52 -0.62 -4.15 -0.63
C VAL A 52 -1.29 -4.13 0.73
N VAL A 53 -2.46 -3.54 0.80
CA VAL A 53 -3.41 -3.74 1.90
C VAL A 53 -4.49 -4.68 1.39
N ASP A 54 -4.59 -5.86 1.98
CA ASP A 54 -5.76 -6.73 1.86
C ASP A 54 -6.91 -6.10 2.65
N ARG A 55 -7.83 -5.48 1.91
CA ARG A 55 -8.94 -4.75 2.52
C ARG A 55 -9.99 -5.69 3.10
N SER A 56 -10.10 -6.91 2.57
CA SER A 56 -11.01 -7.93 3.10
C SER A 56 -10.55 -8.44 4.48
N ALA A 57 -9.23 -8.48 4.72
CA ALA A 57 -8.64 -8.86 6.01
C ALA A 57 -8.49 -7.67 6.98
N CYS A 58 -8.50 -6.44 6.48
CA CYS A 58 -8.27 -5.25 7.29
C CYS A 58 -9.42 -5.02 8.29
N ILE A 59 -9.10 -4.94 9.58
CA ILE A 59 -10.09 -4.69 10.65
C ILE A 59 -10.13 -3.24 11.14
N GLY A 60 -9.43 -2.33 10.46
CA GLY A 60 -9.41 -0.91 10.86
C GLY A 60 -8.73 -0.62 12.20
N ALA A 61 -7.69 -1.39 12.56
CA ALA A 61 -6.97 -1.21 13.83
C ALA A 61 -6.05 0.03 13.88
N ARG A 62 -5.65 0.56 12.71
CA ARG A 62 -4.86 1.79 12.51
C ARG A 62 -3.38 1.86 12.98
N PRO A 63 -2.68 0.79 13.43
CA PRO A 63 -1.28 0.94 13.83
C PRO A 63 -0.35 1.27 12.65
N CYS A 64 -0.69 0.84 11.44
CA CYS A 64 0.04 1.18 10.22
C CYS A 64 0.05 2.69 9.94
N VAL A 65 -1.04 3.40 10.24
CA VAL A 65 -1.13 4.86 10.12
C VAL A 65 -0.29 5.55 11.20
N VAL A 66 -0.25 5.00 12.42
CA VAL A 66 0.62 5.51 13.48
C VAL A 66 2.10 5.35 13.11
N ALA A 67 2.46 4.23 12.50
CA ALA A 67 3.83 3.96 12.06
C ALA A 67 4.24 4.78 10.82
N ALA A 68 3.33 4.98 9.86
CA ALA A 68 3.65 5.59 8.57
C ALA A 68 2.45 6.36 7.98
N GLU A 69 2.06 7.48 8.60
CA GLU A 69 0.88 8.28 8.25
C GLU A 69 0.83 8.79 6.80
N LYS A 70 2.00 8.98 6.17
CA LYS A 70 2.11 9.44 4.78
C LYS A 70 1.98 8.30 3.78
N LEU A 71 2.24 7.07 4.22
CA LEU A 71 2.13 5.86 3.43
C LEU A 71 0.72 5.27 3.54
N PHE A 72 0.14 5.27 4.74
CA PHE A 72 -1.17 4.70 5.01
C PHE A 72 -2.13 5.72 5.63
N GLN A 73 -3.38 5.69 5.18
CA GLN A 73 -4.50 6.37 5.83
C GLN A 73 -5.70 5.43 5.94
N ILE A 74 -6.74 5.90 6.63
CA ILE A 74 -8.01 5.18 6.81
C ILE A 74 -9.07 5.90 5.99
N ASP A 75 -9.86 5.14 5.24
CA ASP A 75 -10.96 5.67 4.45
C ASP A 75 -12.30 5.74 5.23
N GLU A 76 -13.37 6.04 4.51
CA GLU A 76 -14.73 6.15 5.05
C GLU A 76 -15.32 4.81 5.51
N GLU A 77 -14.78 3.68 5.03
CA GLU A 77 -15.17 2.32 5.44
C GLU A 77 -14.40 1.84 6.68
N ASN A 78 -13.56 2.72 7.25
CA ASN A 78 -12.63 2.42 8.34
C ASN A 78 -11.56 1.38 7.96
N LEU A 79 -11.21 1.29 6.67
CA LEU A 79 -10.19 0.39 6.14
C LEU A 79 -8.93 1.16 5.73
N ALA A 80 -7.77 0.52 5.88
CA ALA A 80 -6.51 1.12 5.49
C ALA A 80 -6.34 1.13 3.96
N TYR A 81 -5.64 2.16 3.46
CA TYR A 81 -5.26 2.24 2.05
C TYR A 81 -3.88 2.90 1.89
N VAL A 82 -3.20 2.59 0.79
CA VAL A 82 -1.90 3.15 0.40
C VAL A 82 -2.10 4.53 -0.21
N VAL A 83 -1.53 5.55 0.42
CA VAL A 83 -1.59 6.95 -0.03
C VAL A 83 -0.45 7.23 -1.01
N ASP A 84 0.79 7.15 -0.52
CA ASP A 84 2.00 7.34 -1.32
C ASP A 84 3.04 6.27 -0.97
N PRO A 85 3.26 5.27 -1.87
CA PRO A 85 4.21 4.18 -1.65
C PRO A 85 5.68 4.61 -1.57
N ASN A 86 6.00 5.87 -1.92
CA ASN A 86 7.37 6.41 -1.90
C ASN A 86 7.59 7.45 -0.79
N SER A 87 6.61 7.64 0.10
CA SER A 87 6.65 8.69 1.13
C SER A 87 7.58 8.41 2.31
N VAL A 88 7.99 7.14 2.50
CA VAL A 88 8.81 6.66 3.62
C VAL A 88 9.85 5.65 3.13
N ASP A 89 10.87 5.41 3.95
CA ASP A 89 11.91 4.42 3.66
C ASP A 89 11.43 2.97 3.90
N GLN A 90 12.21 2.00 3.41
CA GLN A 90 11.89 0.57 3.43
C GLN A 90 11.77 -0.01 4.85
N ASP A 91 12.53 0.50 5.82
CA ASP A 91 12.43 0.03 7.20
C ASP A 91 11.12 0.51 7.82
N THR A 92 10.72 1.75 7.53
CA THR A 92 9.40 2.29 7.94
C THR A 92 8.25 1.51 7.29
N VAL A 93 8.35 1.12 6.02
CA VAL A 93 7.35 0.24 5.35
C VAL A 93 7.22 -1.08 6.11
N ARG A 94 8.35 -1.72 6.44
CA ARG A 94 8.39 -3.01 7.14
C ARG A 94 7.77 -2.91 8.54
N VAL A 95 8.15 -1.89 9.32
CA VAL A 95 7.58 -1.63 10.65
C VAL A 95 6.07 -1.41 10.58
N ALA A 96 5.59 -0.66 9.58
CA ALA A 96 4.16 -0.44 9.40
C ALA A 96 3.41 -1.74 9.07
N ALA A 97 3.97 -2.61 8.22
CA ALA A 97 3.39 -3.91 7.91
C ALA A 97 3.35 -4.84 9.13
N GLU A 98 4.46 -4.95 9.87
CA GLU A 98 4.58 -5.76 11.10
C GLU A 98 3.66 -5.28 12.22
N SER A 99 3.31 -3.99 12.23
CA SER A 99 2.38 -3.42 13.22
C SER A 99 0.93 -3.90 13.03
N CYS A 100 0.58 -4.48 11.88
CA CYS A 100 -0.78 -4.92 11.58
C CYS A 100 -1.14 -6.20 12.37
N PRO A 101 -2.12 -6.15 13.30
CA PRO A 101 -2.43 -7.28 14.18
C PRO A 101 -3.06 -8.48 13.45
N VAL A 102 -3.55 -8.27 12.23
CA VAL A 102 -4.18 -9.29 11.38
C VAL A 102 -3.38 -9.56 10.11
N LEU A 103 -2.16 -9.01 10.00
CA LEU A 103 -1.25 -9.22 8.86
C LEU A 103 -1.87 -8.87 7.49
N ALA A 104 -2.76 -7.89 7.45
CA ALA A 104 -3.44 -7.44 6.23
C ALA A 104 -2.55 -6.58 5.31
N ILE A 105 -1.31 -6.28 5.70
CA ILE A 105 -0.35 -5.56 4.86
C ILE A 105 0.63 -6.58 4.31
N LEU A 106 0.65 -6.71 2.99
CA LEU A 106 1.47 -7.66 2.26
C LEU A 106 2.56 -6.90 1.52
N LEU A 107 3.80 -7.39 1.63
CA LEU A 107 4.96 -6.79 0.98
C LEU A 107 5.54 -7.78 0.00
N TYR A 108 5.86 -7.31 -1.20
CA TYR A 108 6.42 -8.14 -2.26
C TYR A 108 7.66 -7.51 -2.88
N ASP A 109 8.55 -8.37 -3.37
CA ASP A 109 9.73 -7.95 -4.12
C ASP A 109 9.40 -7.61 -5.59
N LYS A 110 10.45 -7.29 -6.37
CA LYS A 110 10.32 -6.95 -7.79
C LYS A 110 9.76 -8.10 -8.64
N ASP A 111 10.00 -9.33 -8.23
CA ASP A 111 9.66 -10.56 -8.96
C ASP A 111 8.31 -11.13 -8.50
N GLY A 112 7.61 -10.42 -7.59
CA GLY A 112 6.31 -10.80 -7.08
C GLY A 112 6.38 -11.84 -5.95
N ASN A 113 7.57 -12.11 -5.41
CA ASN A 113 7.71 -12.99 -4.25
C ASN A 113 7.28 -12.24 -2.99
N LYS A 114 6.55 -12.94 -2.12
CA LYS A 114 6.12 -12.39 -0.84
C LYS A 114 7.31 -12.26 0.11
N ILE A 115 7.52 -11.04 0.59
CA ILE A 115 8.48 -10.70 1.65
C ILE A 115 7.79 -10.81 3.02
N PHE A 116 6.54 -10.38 3.10
CA PHE A 116 5.75 -10.38 4.33
C PHE A 116 4.25 -10.52 4.04
N PRO A 117 3.48 -11.20 4.90
CA PRO A 117 3.90 -12.07 6.01
C PRO A 117 4.60 -13.35 5.52
N GLN A 118 5.40 -14.00 6.39
CA GLN A 118 6.00 -15.33 6.12
C GLN A 118 4.97 -16.46 6.23
#